data_AF-A0A941QS02-F1
#
_entry.id   AF-A0A941QS02-F1
#
_cell.length_a   1.000
_cell.length_b   1.000
_cell.length_c   1.000
_cell.angle_alpha   90.00
_cell.angle_beta   90.00
_cell.angle_gamma   90.00
#
_symmetry.space_group_name_H-M   'P 1'
#
loop_
_entity.id
_entity.type
_entity.pdbx_description
1 polymer ?
#
loop_
_entity_poly.entity_id
_entity_poly.type
_entity_poly.pdbx_seq_one_letter_code
_entity_poly.pdbx_strand_id
1 'polypeptide(L)' 'MRSHHWAAALRLAARLGLSPADFWRLSLIEWRALSELENAHTPLERQALTELTNTYPDMINE' A
#
# COMPACT_ATOMS: atom_id res chain seq x y z
N MET A 1 3.64 11.89 -8.46
CA MET A 1 3.05 10.92 -9.41
C MET A 1 2.59 9.68 -8.62
N ARG A 2 1.34 9.65 -8.12
CA ARG A 2 0.87 8.62 -7.16
C ARG A 2 -0.44 7.90 -7.57
N SER A 3 -0.95 8.14 -8.76
CA SER A 3 -2.28 7.67 -9.22
C SER A 3 -2.27 6.36 -10.02
N HIS A 4 -1.14 5.93 -10.57
CA HIS A 4 -1.10 4.80 -11.51
C HIS A 4 -1.17 3.41 -10.84
N HIS A 5 -0.67 3.26 -9.61
CA HIS A 5 -0.66 1.96 -8.92
C HIS A 5 -2.07 1.49 -8.55
N TRP A 6 -2.93 2.40 -8.10
CA TRP A 6 -4.32 2.08 -7.74
C TRP A 6 -5.17 1.67 -8.95
N ALA A 7 -4.98 2.33 -10.09
CA ALA A 7 -5.68 1.95 -11.32
C ALA A 7 -5.24 0.56 -11.81
N ALA A 8 -3.97 0.19 -11.64
CA ALA A 8 -3.48 -1.14 -11.97
C ALA A 8 -4.06 -2.21 -11.02
N ALA A 9 -4.09 -1.94 -9.71
CA ALA A 9 -4.66 -2.84 -8.71
C ALA A 9 -6.17 -3.08 -8.93
N LEU A 10 -6.95 -2.02 -9.23
CA LEU A 10 -8.38 -2.15 -9.51
C LEU A 10 -8.65 -2.99 -10.77
N ARG A 11 -7.84 -2.83 -11.83
CA ARG A 11 -7.95 -3.66 -13.03
C ARG A 11 -7.61 -5.12 -12.77
N LEU A 12 -6.65 -5.39 -11.89
CA LEU A 12 -6.32 -6.75 -11.45
C LEU A 12 -7.48 -7.35 -10.64
N ALA A 13 -8.04 -6.60 -9.69
CA ALA A 13 -9.19 -7.02 -8.90
C ALA A 13 -10.40 -7.37 -9.80
N ALA A 14 -10.68 -6.54 -10.82
CA ALA A 14 -11.72 -6.84 -11.81
C ALA A 14 -11.46 -8.14 -12.59
N ARG A 15 -10.20 -8.44 -12.93
CA ARG A 15 -9.81 -9.73 -13.56
C ARG A 15 -9.99 -10.93 -12.62
N LEU A 16 -9.94 -10.70 -11.31
CA LEU A 16 -10.21 -11.71 -10.28
C LEU A 16 -11.71 -11.81 -9.93
N GLY A 17 -12.57 -11.03 -10.58
CA GLY A 17 -14.03 -11.06 -10.36
C GLY A 17 -14.51 -10.18 -9.21
N LEU A 18 -13.65 -9.35 -8.61
CA LEU A 18 -14.04 -8.40 -7.58
C LEU A 18 -14.72 -7.19 -8.20
N SER A 19 -15.87 -6.79 -7.65
CA SER A 19 -16.49 -5.52 -8.01
C SER A 19 -15.64 -4.36 -7.47
N PRO A 20 -15.72 -3.15 -8.08
CA PRO A 20 -15.03 -1.98 -7.54
C PRO A 20 -15.44 -1.68 -6.10
N ALA A 21 -16.71 -1.87 -5.74
CA ALA A 21 -17.20 -1.62 -4.39
C ALA A 21 -16.57 -2.60 -3.39
N ASP A 22 -16.46 -3.88 -3.74
CA ASP A 22 -15.83 -4.89 -2.89
C ASP A 22 -14.33 -4.62 -2.73
N PHE A 23 -13.65 -4.23 -3.82
CA PHE A 23 -12.25 -3.83 -3.77
C PHE A 23 -12.00 -2.68 -2.77
N TRP A 24 -12.85 -1.66 -2.76
CA TRP A 24 -12.75 -0.54 -1.80
C TRP A 24 -13.18 -0.91 -0.38
N ARG A 25 -13.90 -2.03 -0.21
CA ARG A 25 -14.32 -2.57 1.09
C ARG A 25 -13.32 -3.54 1.70
N LEU A 26 -12.32 -3.99 0.93
CA LEU A 26 -11.28 -4.89 1.43
C LEU A 26 -10.58 -4.26 2.63
N SER A 27 -10.48 -5.04 3.70
CA SER A 27 -9.63 -4.72 4.83
C SER A 27 -8.15 -4.79 4.42
N LEU A 28 -7.29 -4.13 5.20
CA LEU A 28 -5.83 -4.16 4.98
C LEU A 28 -5.27 -5.60 4.99
N ILE A 29 -5.89 -6.50 5.74
CA ILE A 29 -5.49 -7.91 5.83
C ILE A 29 -5.82 -8.65 4.53
N GLU A 30 -7.04 -8.50 4.02
CA GLU A 30 -7.45 -9.12 2.76
C GLU A 30 -6.66 -8.56 1.57
N TRP A 31 -6.38 -7.26 1.61
CA TRP A 31 -5.55 -6.63 0.60
C TRP A 31 -4.11 -7.18 0.62
N ARG A 32 -3.53 -7.38 1.82
CA ARG A 32 -2.22 -8.06 1.96
C ARG A 32 -2.25 -9.48 1.46
N ALA A 33 -3.27 -10.27 1.80
CA ALA A 33 -3.41 -11.65 1.30
C ALA A 33 -3.45 -11.71 -0.24
N LEU A 34 -4.05 -10.70 -0.89
CA LEU A 34 -4.08 -10.58 -2.35
C LEU A 34 -2.79 -10.01 -2.96
N SER A 35 -2.04 -9.20 -2.21
CA SER A 35 -0.86 -8.47 -2.69
C SER A 35 0.47 -9.04 -2.22
N GLU A 36 0.47 -10.05 -1.35
CA GLU A 36 1.68 -10.76 -0.89
C GLU A 36 2.34 -11.44 -2.08
N LEU A 37 3.17 -10.67 -2.77
CA LEU A 37 4.17 -11.14 -3.70
C LEU A 37 5.23 -11.90 -2.88
N GLU A 38 5.77 -12.98 -3.44
CA GLU A 38 6.95 -13.71 -2.94
C GLU A 38 8.15 -12.81 -2.58
N ASN A 39 8.17 -11.57 -3.09
CA ASN A 39 9.17 -10.54 -2.81
C ASN A 39 8.60 -9.34 -2.03
N ALA A 40 7.65 -9.57 -1.13
CA ALA A 40 7.23 -8.56 -0.16
C ALA A 40 8.47 -8.17 0.65
N HIS A 41 8.99 -6.97 0.38
CA HIS A 41 10.12 -6.39 1.10
C HIS A 41 9.93 -6.58 2.61
N THR A 42 11.00 -6.93 3.32
CA THR A 42 11.00 -7.06 4.78
C THR A 42 10.27 -5.87 5.39
N PRO A 43 9.28 -6.09 6.28
CA PRO A 43 8.57 -5.00 6.93
C PRO A 43 9.57 -4.00 7.51
N LEU A 44 9.35 -2.71 7.28
CA LEU A 44 10.22 -1.67 7.82
C LEU A 44 10.23 -1.79 9.34
N GLU A 45 11.42 -2.05 9.90
CA GLU A 45 11.57 -2.14 11.35
C GLU A 45 11.33 -0.79 12.01
N ARG A 46 10.91 -0.82 13.29
CA ARG A 46 10.65 0.40 14.07
C ARG A 46 11.86 1.33 14.13
N GLN A 47 13.07 0.77 14.17
CA GLN A 47 14.30 1.54 14.15
C GLN A 47 14.48 2.27 12.82
N ALA A 48 14.36 1.56 11.70
CA ALA A 48 14.48 2.14 10.36
C ALA A 48 13.41 3.22 10.10
N LEU A 49 12.20 3.05 10.62
CA LEU A 49 11.17 4.10 10.57
C LEU A 49 11.60 5.35 11.36
N THR A 50 12.16 5.17 12.54
CA THR A 50 12.64 6.28 13.39
C THR A 50 13.75 7.06 12.70
N GLU A 51 14.71 6.35 12.10
CA GLU A 51 15.79 6.94 11.29
C GLU A 51 15.24 7.74 10.11
N LEU A 52 14.23 7.20 9.42
CA LEU A 52 13.60 7.86 8.27
C LEU A 52 12.86 9.14 8.69
N THR A 53 12.10 9.11 9.80
CA THR A 53 11.44 10.29 10.37
C THR A 53 12.44 11.37 10.76
N ASN A 54 13.58 11.00 11.35
CA ASN A 54 14.64 11.96 11.68
C ASN A 54 15.32 12.54 10.44
N THR A 55 15.46 11.74 9.38
CA THR A 55 16.10 12.16 8.13
C THR A 55 15.22 13.11 7.33
N TYR A 56 13.90 12.89 7.37
CA TYR A 56 12.91 13.68 6.65
C TYR A 56 11.86 14.25 7.62
N PRO A 57 12.23 15.24 8.44
CA PRO A 57 11.27 15.87 9.33
C PRO A 57 10.18 16.57 8.52
N ASP A 58 8.94 16.47 8.98
CA ASP A 58 7.83 17.22 8.39
C ASP A 58 8.15 18.71 8.49
N MET A 59 8.19 19.39 7.35
CA MET A 59 8.30 20.84 7.36
C MET A 59 6.97 21.39 7.87
N ILE A 60 6.98 21.96 9.07
CA ILE A 60 5.87 22.76 9.57
C ILE A 60 5.78 23.97 8.62
N ASN A 61 4.80 23.97 7.72
CA ASN A 61 4.44 25.16 6.97
C ASN A 61 3.61 26.04 7.92
N GLU A 62 4.21 27.11 8.44
CA GLU A 62 3.48 28.22 9.06
C GLU A 62 2.67 29.00 8.01
#